data_AF-A0A3B3CS03-F1
#
_entry.id   AF-A0A3B3CS03-F1
#
_cell.length_a   1.000
_cell.length_b   1.000
_cell.length_c   1.000
_cell.angle_alpha   90.00
_cell.angle_beta   90.00
_cell.angle_gamma   90.00
#
_symmetry.space_group_name_H-M   'P 1'
#
loop_
_entity.id
_entity.type
_entity.pdbx_description
1 polymer ?
#
loop_
_entity_poly.entity_id
_entity_poly.type
_entity_poly.pdbx_seq_one_letter_code
_entity_poly.pdbx_strand_id
1 'polypeptide(L)'
;MDFCFTTIVVLLGLLSAASCAPIGAHDPCGAARSSSLELNHLAKIASEEVKKGSTDQANFSSKLAFMQASDMCDPESLKHKSMPCVGKIFSTLKSYSSAVKRISGFQSCMKSTEKVEMALQKLSIDMRQCVESLGGLNHNLNSIISEGDTEPIEHWKEPLLCSYTLDRLFSFSIFTARVFAAGDPAHHTTSSPQKCM
;
A
#
# COMPACT_ATOMS: atom_id res chain seq x y z
N MET A 1 12.99 -61.90 -56.59
CA MET A 1 11.68 -61.27 -56.81
C MET A 1 11.45 -60.30 -55.68
N ASP A 2 11.32 -59.04 -56.07
CA ASP A 2 11.43 -57.80 -55.32
C ASP A 2 10.18 -57.41 -54.50
N PHE A 3 10.37 -56.32 -53.72
CA PHE A 3 9.40 -55.39 -53.12
C PHE A 3 8.72 -55.83 -51.80
N CYS A 4 8.51 -54.98 -50.77
CA CYS A 4 8.64 -53.53 -50.63
C CYS A 4 8.69 -53.16 -49.13
N PHE A 5 9.49 -52.16 -48.75
CA PHE A 5 9.49 -51.51 -47.44
C PHE A 5 8.46 -50.36 -47.42
N THR A 6 7.51 -50.40 -46.49
CA THR A 6 6.66 -49.30 -45.99
C THR A 6 6.04 -49.84 -44.69
N THR A 7 6.02 -49.19 -43.52
CA THR A 7 5.79 -47.78 -43.21
C THR A 7 6.17 -47.58 -41.73
N ILE A 8 7.02 -46.61 -41.44
CA ILE A 8 7.13 -45.96 -40.12
C ILE A 8 5.89 -45.07 -39.99
N VAL A 9 5.26 -44.97 -38.80
CA VAL A 9 4.68 -43.74 -38.21
C VAL A 9 3.74 -44.09 -37.04
N VAL A 10 4.17 -43.63 -35.86
CA VAL A 10 3.38 -43.03 -34.76
C VAL A 10 2.54 -43.95 -33.87
N LEU A 11 2.99 -44.09 -32.63
CA LEU A 11 2.16 -44.07 -31.42
C LEU A 11 3.03 -43.78 -30.17
N LEU A 12 3.71 -42.64 -30.18
CA LEU A 12 4.13 -41.95 -28.95
C LEU A 12 3.13 -40.81 -28.74
N GLY A 13 1.97 -41.18 -28.17
CA GLY A 13 0.99 -40.23 -27.68
C GLY A 13 1.56 -39.51 -26.47
N LEU A 14 2.34 -38.47 -26.74
CA LEU A 14 2.72 -37.45 -25.75
C LEU A 14 1.43 -36.90 -25.15
N LEU A 15 1.18 -37.23 -23.88
CA LEU A 15 0.30 -36.47 -23.00
C LEU A 15 0.94 -35.10 -22.74
N SER A 16 0.96 -34.25 -23.77
CA SER A 16 1.09 -32.81 -23.59
C SER A 16 -0.29 -32.30 -23.15
N ALA A 17 -0.64 -32.57 -21.90
CA ALA A 17 -1.55 -31.68 -21.20
C ALA A 17 -0.83 -30.32 -21.16
N ALA A 18 -1.16 -29.45 -22.11
CA ALA A 18 -0.90 -28.04 -21.95
C ALA A 18 -1.71 -27.62 -20.73
N SER A 19 -1.10 -27.69 -19.55
CA SER A 19 -1.53 -26.96 -18.37
C SER A 19 -1.37 -25.48 -18.73
N CYS A 20 -2.36 -24.96 -19.45
CA CYS A 20 -2.67 -23.55 -19.39
C CYS A 20 -3.07 -23.30 -17.94
N ALA A 21 -2.08 -22.96 -17.10
CA ALA A 21 -2.37 -22.25 -15.87
C ALA A 21 -3.26 -21.06 -16.28
N PRO A 22 -4.40 -20.84 -15.62
CA PRO A 22 -5.25 -19.71 -15.96
C PRO A 22 -4.37 -18.46 -15.91
N ILE A 23 -4.31 -17.75 -17.03
CA ILE A 23 -3.67 -16.44 -17.12
C ILE A 23 -4.28 -15.63 -15.97
N GLY A 24 -3.42 -15.29 -15.00
CA GLY A 24 -3.85 -14.85 -13.67
C GLY A 24 -4.90 -13.76 -13.76
N ALA A 25 -5.95 -13.88 -12.96
CA ALA A 25 -6.94 -12.83 -12.80
C ALA A 25 -6.21 -11.50 -12.60
N HIS A 26 -6.48 -10.53 -13.47
CA HIS A 26 -5.86 -9.22 -13.41
C HIS A 26 -6.20 -8.58 -12.05
N ASP A 27 -5.21 -8.47 -11.17
CA ASP A 27 -5.35 -7.84 -9.87
C ASP A 27 -5.34 -6.31 -10.03
N PRO A 28 -6.50 -5.63 -9.97
CA PRO A 28 -6.60 -4.20 -10.24
C PRO A 28 -5.79 -3.35 -9.24
N CYS A 29 -5.39 -3.92 -8.10
CA CYS A 29 -4.67 -3.22 -7.04
C CYS A 29 -3.31 -3.87 -6.72
N GLY A 30 -2.76 -4.71 -7.61
CA GLY A 30 -1.48 -5.39 -7.39
C GLY A 30 -0.28 -4.44 -7.23
N ALA A 31 -0.29 -3.31 -7.96
CA ALA A 31 0.72 -2.26 -7.79
C ALA A 31 0.59 -1.56 -6.43
N ALA A 32 -0.65 -1.22 -6.02
CA ALA A 32 -0.93 -0.61 -4.72
C ALA A 32 -0.51 -1.52 -3.57
N ARG A 33 -0.72 -2.84 -3.69
CA ARG A 33 -0.18 -3.84 -2.76
C ARG A 33 1.33 -3.72 -2.63
N SER A 34 2.05 -3.79 -3.74
CA SER A 34 3.51 -3.78 -3.73
C SER A 34 4.07 -2.49 -3.10
N SER A 35 3.52 -1.35 -3.50
CA SER A 35 3.95 -0.04 -2.97
C SER A 35 3.51 0.20 -1.52
N SER A 36 2.42 -0.42 -1.06
CA SER A 36 2.01 -0.34 0.36
C SER A 36 2.99 -1.07 1.28
N LEU A 37 3.53 -2.21 0.85
CA LEU A 37 4.56 -2.96 1.56
C LEU A 37 5.88 -2.18 1.60
N GLU A 38 6.26 -1.57 0.47
CA GLU A 38 7.45 -0.71 0.41
C GLU A 38 7.33 0.51 1.33
N LEU A 39 6.18 1.21 1.31
CA LEU A 39 5.92 2.30 2.25
C LEU A 39 5.97 1.81 3.70
N ASN A 40 5.42 0.63 4.00
CA ASN A 40 5.48 0.07 5.34
C ASN A 40 6.91 -0.13 5.83
N HIS A 41 7.75 -0.73 4.98
CA HIS A 41 9.15 -0.96 5.28
C HIS A 41 9.92 0.35 5.54
N LEU A 42 9.75 1.34 4.64
CA LEU A 42 10.46 2.61 4.75
C LEU A 42 9.95 3.47 5.91
N ALA A 43 8.65 3.50 6.16
CA ALA A 43 8.07 4.21 7.30
C ALA A 43 8.53 3.62 8.64
N LYS A 44 8.71 2.29 8.72
CA LYS A 44 9.30 1.63 9.89
C LYS A 44 10.70 2.15 10.16
N ILE A 45 11.57 2.11 9.15
CA ILE A 45 12.96 2.56 9.26
C ILE A 45 12.99 4.02 9.72
N ALA A 46 12.22 4.89 9.05
CA ALA A 46 12.18 6.31 9.39
C ALA A 46 11.67 6.57 10.82
N SER A 47 10.62 5.87 11.26
CA SER A 47 10.11 5.95 12.64
C SER A 47 11.15 5.50 13.67
N GLU A 48 11.87 4.41 13.40
CA GLU A 48 12.91 3.91 14.29
C GLU A 48 14.13 4.83 14.35
N GLU A 49 14.52 5.46 13.24
CA GLU A 49 15.64 6.40 13.18
C GLU A 49 15.40 7.66 14.03
N VAL A 50 14.21 8.27 13.91
CA VAL A 50 13.90 9.50 14.66
C VAL A 50 13.69 9.26 16.15
N LYS A 51 13.27 8.05 16.55
CA LYS A 51 13.12 7.65 17.96
C LYS A 51 14.46 7.47 18.69
N LYS A 52 15.51 7.09 17.98
CA LYS A 52 16.86 6.98 18.58
C LYS A 52 17.39 8.32 19.08
N GLY A 53 16.81 9.44 18.65
CA GLY A 53 17.22 10.80 19.00
C GLY A 53 16.47 11.46 20.17
N SER A 54 15.31 10.94 20.61
CA SER A 54 14.53 11.55 21.71
C SER A 54 13.48 10.59 22.28
N THR A 55 13.26 10.63 23.60
CA THR A 55 12.20 9.90 24.32
C THR A 55 11.02 10.80 24.71
N ASP A 56 11.08 12.09 24.37
CA ASP A 56 10.10 13.06 24.78
C ASP A 56 8.80 12.89 23.97
N GLN A 57 7.73 12.56 24.68
CA GLN A 57 6.42 12.40 24.09
C GLN A 57 5.63 13.69 24.33
N ALA A 58 5.56 14.55 23.31
CA ALA A 58 4.70 15.73 23.36
C ALA A 58 3.37 15.46 22.65
N ASN A 59 2.27 15.93 23.26
CA ASN A 59 0.94 15.84 22.68
C ASN A 59 0.80 16.90 21.57
N PHE A 60 1.13 16.53 20.34
CA PHE A 60 0.78 17.33 19.17
C PHE A 60 -0.62 16.98 18.69
N SER A 61 -1.50 17.97 18.69
CA SER A 61 -2.74 17.91 17.92
C SER A 61 -2.44 18.35 16.48
N SER A 62 -1.72 17.53 15.71
CA SER A 62 -1.67 17.78 14.26
C SER A 62 -2.92 17.18 13.60
N LYS A 63 -3.52 17.93 12.67
CA LYS A 63 -4.72 17.56 11.90
C LYS A 63 -4.43 16.46 10.87
N LEU A 64 -3.76 15.37 11.26
CA LEU A 64 -3.56 14.22 10.38
C LEU A 64 -4.88 13.48 10.20
N ALA A 65 -5.20 13.17 8.94
CA ALA A 65 -6.31 12.27 8.65
C ALA A 65 -6.04 10.88 9.24
N PHE A 66 -7.08 10.22 9.72
CA PHE A 66 -7.02 8.88 10.28
C PHE A 66 -8.12 7.99 9.71
N MET A 67 -7.85 6.69 9.78
CA MET A 67 -8.82 5.64 9.47
C MET A 67 -9.73 5.40 10.68
N GLN A 68 -11.03 5.23 10.43
CA GLN A 68 -12.09 4.99 11.40
C GLN A 68 -12.71 3.62 11.20
N ALA A 69 -13.35 3.09 12.25
CA ALA A 69 -14.11 1.83 12.14
C ALA A 69 -15.24 1.92 11.10
N SER A 70 -15.81 3.11 10.90
CA SER A 70 -16.85 3.37 9.90
C SER A 70 -16.35 3.37 8.45
N ASP A 71 -15.02 3.32 8.21
CA ASP A 71 -14.45 3.35 6.86
C ASP A 71 -14.50 1.99 6.15
N MET A 72 -15.11 0.97 6.77
CA MET A 72 -15.42 -0.33 6.14
C MET A 72 -14.18 -1.09 5.62
N CYS A 73 -13.05 -0.96 6.31
CA CYS A 73 -11.82 -1.66 5.99
C CYS A 73 -11.68 -3.03 6.68
N ASP A 74 -12.77 -3.54 7.25
CA ASP A 74 -12.78 -4.88 7.81
C ASP A 74 -12.79 -5.94 6.69
N PRO A 75 -12.27 -7.14 6.97
CA PRO A 75 -12.33 -8.32 6.11
C PRO A 75 -13.61 -8.53 5.33
N GLU A 76 -14.79 -8.36 5.95
CA GLU A 76 -16.08 -8.70 5.36
C GLU A 76 -16.56 -7.60 4.41
N SER A 77 -16.44 -6.34 4.81
CA SER A 77 -16.76 -5.21 3.96
C SER A 77 -15.91 -5.17 2.68
N LEU A 78 -14.63 -5.50 2.76
CA LEU A 78 -13.72 -5.49 1.61
C LEU A 78 -14.14 -6.47 0.50
N LYS A 79 -14.81 -7.57 0.84
CA LYS A 79 -15.27 -8.60 -0.11
C LYS A 79 -16.42 -8.10 -0.98
N HIS A 80 -17.35 -7.40 -0.33
CA HIS A 80 -18.62 -6.99 -0.95
C HIS A 80 -18.55 -5.58 -1.50
N LYS A 81 -17.82 -4.68 -0.82
CA LYS A 81 -17.76 -3.25 -1.11
C LYS A 81 -16.44 -2.64 -0.64
N SER A 82 -15.37 -2.84 -1.41
CA SER A 82 -14.03 -2.33 -1.09
C SER A 82 -13.87 -0.81 -1.23
N MET A 83 -14.70 -0.16 -2.07
CA MET A 83 -14.52 1.24 -2.46
C MET A 83 -14.47 2.25 -1.30
N PRO A 84 -15.36 2.20 -0.29
CA PRO A 84 -15.30 3.13 0.85
C PRO A 84 -13.94 3.09 1.56
N CYS A 85 -13.42 1.88 1.82
CA CYS A 85 -12.11 1.71 2.45
C CYS A 85 -10.98 2.19 1.55
N VAL A 86 -10.92 1.70 0.30
CA VAL A 86 -9.81 2.00 -0.63
C VAL A 86 -9.77 3.50 -0.95
N GLY A 87 -10.92 4.13 -1.19
CA GLY A 87 -11.04 5.56 -1.40
C GLY A 87 -10.60 6.37 -0.17
N LYS A 88 -10.96 5.91 1.03
CA LYS A 88 -10.51 6.54 2.28
C LYS A 88 -9.00 6.43 2.47
N ILE A 89 -8.40 5.26 2.21
CA ILE A 89 -6.94 5.08 2.25
C ILE A 89 -6.28 6.08 1.31
N PHE A 90 -6.77 6.20 0.07
CA PHE A 90 -6.19 7.14 -0.90
C PHE A 90 -6.32 8.60 -0.46
N SER A 91 -7.44 8.97 0.16
CA SER A 91 -7.62 10.32 0.75
C SER A 91 -6.67 10.57 1.92
N THR A 92 -6.57 9.63 2.87
CA THR A 92 -5.68 9.71 4.03
C THR A 92 -4.21 9.77 3.60
N LEU A 93 -3.83 9.03 2.55
CA LEU A 93 -2.50 9.06 1.98
C LEU A 93 -2.07 10.48 1.56
N LYS A 94 -2.96 11.26 0.94
CA LYS A 94 -2.69 12.66 0.55
C LYS A 94 -2.38 13.55 1.77
N SER A 95 -3.08 13.33 2.88
CA SER A 95 -2.82 14.04 4.15
C SER A 95 -1.42 13.73 4.67
N TYR A 96 -1.01 12.46 4.66
CA TYR A 96 0.35 12.07 5.04
C TYR A 96 1.42 12.57 4.07
N SER A 97 1.18 12.57 2.76
CA SER A 97 2.09 13.16 1.78
C SER A 97 2.34 14.64 2.06
N SER A 98 1.30 15.40 2.38
CA SER A 98 1.44 16.81 2.76
C SER A 98 2.21 16.98 4.06
N ALA A 99 1.92 16.16 5.08
CA ALA A 99 2.61 16.22 6.36
C ALA A 99 4.10 15.86 6.25
N VAL A 100 4.44 14.79 5.52
CA VAL A 100 5.83 14.40 5.27
C VAL A 100 6.58 15.48 4.50
N LYS A 101 5.97 16.07 3.48
CA LYS A 101 6.56 17.18 2.73
C LYS A 101 6.81 18.41 3.62
N ARG A 102 5.96 18.65 4.62
CA ARG A 102 6.16 19.74 5.58
C ARG A 102 7.38 19.47 6.47
N ILE A 103 7.52 18.25 6.99
CA ILE A 103 8.61 17.90 7.90
C ILE A 103 9.93 17.58 7.20
N SER A 104 9.95 17.39 5.87
CA SER A 104 11.18 17.07 5.13
C SER A 104 12.18 18.22 5.08
N GLY A 105 11.73 19.45 5.34
CA GLY A 105 12.61 20.61 5.53
C GLY A 105 13.31 20.65 6.89
N PHE A 106 12.92 19.79 7.85
CA PHE A 106 13.47 19.83 9.21
C PHE A 106 14.80 19.09 9.29
N GLN A 107 15.79 19.72 9.93
CA GLN A 107 17.12 19.13 10.05
C GLN A 107 17.09 17.81 10.83
N SER A 108 16.13 17.66 11.75
CA SER A 108 15.94 16.48 12.58
C SER A 108 15.48 15.22 11.82
N CYS A 109 14.89 15.35 10.63
CA CYS A 109 14.41 14.17 9.88
C CYS A 109 14.54 14.21 8.36
N MET A 110 15.16 15.25 7.77
CA MET A 110 15.30 15.40 6.32
C MET A 110 15.80 14.11 5.61
N LYS A 111 16.78 13.42 6.21
CA LYS A 111 17.37 12.19 5.64
C LYS A 111 16.39 11.03 5.63
N SER A 112 15.66 10.85 6.74
CA SER A 112 14.67 9.79 6.89
C SER A 112 13.43 10.04 6.03
N THR A 113 13.07 11.31 5.78
CA THR A 113 11.89 11.68 4.99
C THR A 113 12.08 11.52 3.48
N GLU A 114 13.30 11.62 2.94
CA GLU A 114 13.56 11.56 1.49
C GLU A 114 13.01 10.27 0.85
N LYS A 115 13.36 9.11 1.41
CA LYS A 115 12.88 7.82 0.90
C LYS A 115 11.39 7.62 1.11
N VAL A 116 10.88 8.12 2.24
CA VAL A 116 9.46 8.03 2.59
C VAL A 116 8.61 8.87 1.65
N GLU A 117 9.07 10.06 1.26
CA GLU A 117 8.38 10.92 0.31
C GLU A 117 8.24 10.25 -1.06
N MET A 118 9.32 9.62 -1.57
CA MET A 118 9.27 8.84 -2.81
C MET A 118 8.28 7.67 -2.72
N ALA A 119 8.28 6.93 -1.61
CA ALA A 119 7.35 5.81 -1.41
C ALA A 119 5.88 6.26 -1.33
N LEU A 120 5.62 7.41 -0.67
CA LEU A 120 4.29 8.03 -0.61
C LEU A 120 3.81 8.46 -2.00
N GLN A 121 4.69 9.04 -2.82
CA GLN A 121 4.38 9.42 -4.19
C GLN A 121 4.05 8.19 -5.05
N LYS A 122 4.88 7.15 -4.97
CA LYS A 122 4.67 5.88 -5.68
C LYS A 122 3.33 5.24 -5.29
N LEU A 123 3.07 5.08 -4.00
CA LEU A 123 1.79 4.54 -3.53
C LEU A 123 0.61 5.41 -3.96
N SER A 124 0.76 6.74 -4.01
CA SER A 124 -0.32 7.63 -4.46
C SER A 124 -0.69 7.43 -5.93
N ILE A 125 0.30 7.14 -6.78
CA ILE A 125 0.07 6.83 -8.20
C ILE A 125 -0.64 5.47 -8.32
N ASP A 126 -0.14 4.46 -7.63
CA ASP A 126 -0.69 3.10 -7.72
C ASP A 126 -2.11 3.02 -7.11
N MET A 127 -2.36 3.76 -6.02
CA MET A 127 -3.68 3.88 -5.41
C MET A 127 -4.67 4.57 -6.34
N ARG A 128 -4.23 5.56 -7.13
CA ARG A 128 -5.08 6.21 -8.12
C ARG A 128 -5.56 5.18 -9.16
N GLN A 129 -4.63 4.41 -9.72
CA GLN A 129 -4.96 3.36 -10.70
C GLN A 129 -5.88 2.28 -10.13
N CYS A 130 -5.65 1.86 -8.88
CA CYS A 130 -6.51 0.92 -8.16
C CYS A 130 -7.93 1.48 -7.98
N VAL A 131 -8.08 2.74 -7.52
CA VAL A 131 -9.39 3.40 -7.36
C VAL A 131 -10.10 3.58 -8.71
N GLU A 132 -9.38 3.96 -9.77
CA GLU A 132 -9.91 4.05 -11.14
C GLU A 132 -10.46 2.71 -11.62
N SER A 133 -9.69 1.64 -11.44
CA SER A 133 -10.05 0.28 -11.84
C SER A 133 -11.27 -0.25 -11.09
N LEU A 134 -11.48 0.20 -9.86
CA LEU A 134 -12.64 -0.16 -9.04
C LEU A 134 -13.87 0.76 -9.30
N GLY A 135 -13.80 1.69 -10.27
CA GLY A 135 -14.89 2.59 -10.64
C GLY A 135 -15.11 3.80 -9.72
N GLY A 136 -14.09 4.17 -8.94
CA GLY A 136 -14.20 5.15 -7.84
C GLY A 136 -14.04 6.63 -8.21
N LEU A 137 -13.73 6.97 -9.47
CA LEU A 137 -13.46 8.36 -9.86
C LEU A 137 -14.69 9.05 -10.49
N ASN A 138 -15.65 9.40 -9.62
CA ASN A 138 -16.60 10.49 -9.87
C ASN A 138 -16.22 11.69 -9.00
N HIS A 139 -15.56 12.69 -9.62
CA HIS A 139 -15.37 14.12 -9.29
C HIS A 139 -15.14 14.64 -7.84
N ASN A 140 -15.25 13.84 -6.78
CA ASN A 140 -15.29 14.33 -5.39
C ASN A 140 -14.01 14.04 -4.59
N LEU A 141 -13.00 13.41 -5.20
CA LEU A 141 -11.72 13.10 -4.54
C LEU A 141 -10.70 14.27 -4.55
N ASN A 142 -11.16 15.47 -4.93
CA ASN A 142 -10.36 16.69 -5.02
C ASN A 142 -10.35 17.54 -3.76
N SER A 143 -11.12 17.21 -2.72
CA SER A 143 -11.20 18.04 -1.52
C SER A 143 -10.89 17.26 -0.26
N ILE A 144 -9.60 17.00 -0.03
CA ILE A 144 -8.99 17.19 1.30
C ILE A 144 -7.57 17.67 1.03
N ILE A 145 -7.46 18.92 0.56
CA ILE A 145 -6.27 19.69 0.89
C ILE A 145 -6.49 19.99 2.37
N SER A 146 -5.78 19.26 3.25
CA SER A 146 -5.64 19.76 4.61
C SER A 146 -4.99 21.13 4.45
N GLU A 147 -5.75 22.20 4.73
CA GLU A 147 -5.17 23.52 4.95
C GLU A 147 -4.03 23.29 5.94
N GLY A 148 -2.80 23.35 5.44
CA GLY A 148 -1.64 23.25 6.29
C GLY A 148 -1.72 24.46 7.19
N ASP A 149 -1.82 24.23 8.50
CA ASP A 149 -1.66 25.31 9.47
C ASP A 149 -0.38 26.05 9.10
N THR A 150 -0.53 27.23 8.49
CA THR A 150 0.53 28.07 7.91
C THR A 150 1.37 28.76 8.98
N GLU A 151 1.10 28.45 10.25
CA GLU A 151 1.89 28.96 11.34
C GLU A 151 3.33 28.44 11.25
N PRO A 152 4.32 29.36 11.39
CA PRO A 152 5.72 28.98 11.46
C PRO A 152 5.92 28.00 12.62
N ILE A 153 6.58 26.88 12.34
CA ILE A 153 6.94 25.90 13.37
C ILE A 153 8.20 26.39 14.07
N GLU A 154 8.12 26.53 15.39
CA GLU A 154 9.30 26.82 16.21
C GLU A 154 10.29 25.66 16.14
N HIS A 155 11.58 25.98 16.00
CA HIS A 155 12.65 25.00 15.77
C HIS A 155 12.69 23.86 16.81
N TRP A 156 12.41 24.16 18.08
CA TRP A 156 12.40 23.14 19.15
C TRP A 156 11.30 22.09 18.97
N LYS A 157 10.23 22.38 18.20
CA LYS A 157 9.15 21.44 17.89
C LYS A 157 9.50 20.48 16.77
N GLU A 158 10.52 20.78 15.95
CA GLU A 158 10.86 19.99 14.77
C GLU A 158 11.15 18.51 15.06
N PRO A 159 12.01 18.14 16.04
CA PRO A 159 12.32 16.72 16.30
C PRO A 159 11.08 15.95 16.75
N LEU A 160 10.24 16.60 17.56
CA LEU A 160 9.03 16.02 18.09
C LEU A 160 7.95 15.83 17.01
N LEU A 161 7.79 16.80 16.11
CA LEU A 161 6.90 16.71 14.96
C LEU A 161 7.36 15.67 13.94
N CYS A 162 8.67 15.53 13.73
CA CYS A 162 9.25 14.44 12.93
C CYS A 162 8.86 13.07 13.51
N SER A 163 9.12 12.85 14.80
CA SER A 163 8.79 11.59 15.48
C SER A 163 7.29 11.29 15.41
N TYR A 164 6.45 12.26 15.79
CA TYR A 164 4.99 12.11 15.77
C TYR A 164 4.48 11.75 14.37
N THR A 165 4.90 12.48 13.34
CA THR A 165 4.41 12.30 11.97
C THR A 165 4.84 10.95 11.40
N LEU A 166 6.10 10.57 11.58
CA LEU A 166 6.63 9.30 11.07
C LEU A 166 6.05 8.09 11.81
N ASP A 167 5.77 8.21 13.12
CA ASP A 167 5.09 7.17 13.90
C ASP A 167 3.65 6.95 13.44
N ARG A 168 2.92 8.05 13.22
CA ARG A 168 1.55 7.98 12.71
C ARG A 168 1.54 7.43 11.29
N LEU A 169 2.49 7.83 10.44
CA LEU A 169 2.64 7.27 9.11
C LEU A 169 2.97 5.78 9.14
N PHE A 170 3.84 5.33 10.04
CA PHE A 170 4.15 3.92 10.19
C PHE A 170 2.91 3.11 10.61
N SER A 171 2.10 3.64 11.53
CA SER A 171 0.83 3.01 11.92
C SER A 171 -0.13 2.90 10.73
N PHE A 172 -0.28 3.98 9.97
CA PHE A 172 -1.09 4.01 8.75
C PHE A 172 -0.58 3.05 7.67
N SER A 173 0.74 2.93 7.49
CA SER A 173 1.33 2.06 6.48
C SER A 173 1.16 0.58 6.82
N ILE A 174 1.22 0.18 8.10
CA ILE A 174 0.88 -1.18 8.54
C ILE A 174 -0.56 -1.50 8.14
N PHE A 175 -1.48 -0.60 8.47
CA PHE A 175 -2.88 -0.78 8.16
C PHE A 175 -3.12 -0.91 6.66
N THR A 176 -2.53 -0.01 5.87
CA THR A 176 -2.66 0.00 4.41
C THR A 176 -2.08 -1.27 3.79
N ALA A 177 -0.90 -1.71 4.24
CA ALA A 177 -0.30 -2.96 3.78
C ALA A 177 -1.18 -4.17 4.08
N ARG A 178 -1.89 -4.19 5.22
CA ARG A 178 -2.83 -5.28 5.57
C ARG A 178 -4.07 -5.29 4.69
N VAL A 179 -4.64 -4.13 4.39
CA VAL A 179 -5.79 -4.04 3.48
C VAL A 179 -5.45 -4.58 2.08
N PHE A 180 -4.23 -4.36 1.62
CA PHE A 180 -3.79 -4.85 0.31
C PHE A 180 -3.05 -6.18 0.33
N ALA A 181 -2.73 -6.76 1.49
CA ALA A 181 -1.96 -7.99 1.57
C ALA A 181 -2.60 -9.13 0.77
N ALA A 182 -1.77 -9.95 0.12
CA ALA A 182 -2.22 -11.15 -0.57
C ALA A 182 -2.72 -12.15 0.50
N GLY A 183 -4.03 -12.25 0.62
CA GLY A 183 -4.70 -13.01 1.66
C GLY A 183 -6.12 -12.52 1.73
N ASP A 184 -6.93 -13.00 0.80
CA ASP A 184 -8.35 -12.73 0.78
C ASP A 184 -8.99 -13.22 2.09
N PRO A 185 -9.53 -12.34 2.95
CA PRO A 185 -10.23 -12.79 4.15
C PRO A 185 -11.57 -13.51 3.84
N ALA A 186 -12.00 -13.54 2.57
CA ALA A 186 -13.20 -14.19 2.04
C ALA A 186 -12.93 -15.47 1.29
N HIS A 187 -11.87 -15.48 0.50
CA HIS A 187 -11.50 -16.60 -0.35
C HIS A 187 -10.34 -17.36 0.27
N HIS A 188 -10.46 -17.68 1.56
CA HIS A 188 -10.15 -19.04 1.98
C HIS A 188 -11.13 -19.98 1.28
N THR A 189 -10.93 -20.17 -0.02
CA THR A 189 -11.37 -21.40 -0.66
C THR A 189 -10.70 -22.51 0.13
N THR A 190 -11.50 -23.52 0.43
CA THR A 190 -11.23 -24.72 1.22
C THR A 190 -10.11 -25.61 0.68
N SER A 191 -9.06 -25.07 0.06
CA SER A 191 -7.96 -25.83 -0.51
C SER A 191 -6.67 -25.02 -0.61
N SER A 192 -5.80 -25.21 0.38
CA SER A 192 -4.33 -25.37 0.27
C SER A 192 -3.60 -24.60 1.38
N PRO A 193 -2.91 -25.29 2.31
CA PRO A 193 -2.01 -24.65 3.25
C PRO A 193 -0.73 -24.26 2.52
N GLN A 194 -0.71 -23.11 1.87
CA GLN A 194 0.55 -22.50 1.49
C GLN A 194 1.20 -21.91 2.74
N LYS A 195 2.10 -22.73 3.31
CA LYS A 195 3.29 -22.39 4.09
C LYS A 195 3.57 -20.87 4.13
N CYS A 196 3.36 -20.28 5.31
CA CYS A 196 4.17 -19.14 5.71
C CYS A 196 5.63 -19.65 5.76
N MET A 197 6.51 -19.04 4.97
CA MET A 197 7.96 -19.10 5.25
C MET A 197 8.30 -18.05 6.29
#